data_AF-A0A925AMG1-F1
#
_entry.id   AF-A0A925AMG1-F1
#
_cell.length_a   1.000
_cell.length_b   1.000
_cell.length_c   1.000
_cell.angle_alpha   90.00
_cell.angle_beta   90.00
_cell.angle_gamma   90.00
#
_symmetry.space_group_name_H-M   'P 1'
#
loop_
_entity.id
_entity.type
_entity.pdbx_description
1 polymer ?
#
loop_
_entity_poly.entity_id
_entity_poly.type
_entity_poly.pdbx_seq_one_letter_code
_entity_poly.pdbx_strand_id
1 'polypeptide(L)'
;MNRRTVFTPGAIAVVAFACGSLASDPAFAQRKGPVVQQGLWEIVVTVTDINLLGKPPGGKFPSKGFQACLTQAQADDPVSFLSEVVAPISNECKAGVIRQTGSRTTWPVQCPSVKGGGNFGGSGSFEFARTSFEGTFRQARPLSPEKSLETSMNIVGKRSGDC
;
A
#
# COMPACT_ATOMS: atom_id res chain seq x y z
N MET A 1 -8.09 -46.72 59.50
CA MET A 1 -9.14 -47.14 58.54
C MET A 1 -8.63 -46.79 57.14
N ASN A 2 -7.80 -47.64 56.53
CA ASN A 2 -8.18 -48.61 55.49
C ASN A 2 -9.10 -48.05 54.40
N ARG A 3 -8.55 -47.80 53.21
CA ARG A 3 -8.99 -48.46 51.96
C ARG A 3 -7.92 -48.34 50.87
N ARG A 4 -7.57 -49.52 50.36
CA ARG A 4 -6.72 -49.79 49.19
C ARG A 4 -7.57 -49.71 47.92
N THR A 5 -6.97 -49.27 46.82
CA THR A 5 -7.44 -49.54 45.44
C THR A 5 -6.19 -49.53 44.55
N VAL A 6 -5.54 -50.69 44.39
CA VAL A 6 -5.61 -51.64 43.24
C VAL A 6 -5.23 -50.98 41.91
N PHE A 7 -4.05 -51.38 41.45
CA PHE A 7 -3.43 -51.17 40.14
C PHE A 7 -4.12 -52.02 39.05
N THR A 8 -4.22 -51.47 37.84
CA THR A 8 -4.32 -52.26 36.59
C THR A 8 -3.38 -51.62 35.54
N PRO A 9 -2.40 -52.35 34.98
CA PRO A 9 -1.53 -51.83 33.93
C PRO A 9 -2.16 -52.08 32.55
N GLY A 10 -2.59 -51.01 31.88
CA GLY A 10 -2.96 -51.04 30.46
C GLY A 10 -1.73 -50.75 29.61
N ALA A 11 -1.31 -51.72 28.80
CA ALA A 11 -0.23 -51.61 27.85
C ALA A 11 -0.50 -50.47 26.85
N ILE A 12 0.36 -49.45 26.83
CA ILE A 12 0.37 -48.40 25.80
C ILE A 12 1.38 -48.82 24.75
N ALA A 13 0.87 -49.20 23.57
CA ALA A 13 1.67 -49.48 22.38
C ALA A 13 2.43 -48.22 21.96
N VAL A 14 3.76 -48.30 21.92
CA VAL A 14 4.63 -47.25 21.39
C VAL A 14 4.54 -47.30 19.87
N VAL A 15 3.73 -46.41 19.29
CA VAL A 15 3.74 -46.16 17.84
C VAL A 15 4.97 -45.30 17.55
N ALA A 16 6.01 -45.93 17.01
CA ALA A 16 7.17 -45.24 16.47
C ALA A 16 6.76 -44.44 15.23
N PHE A 17 6.39 -43.17 15.43
CA PHE A 17 6.31 -42.21 14.34
C PHE A 17 7.73 -41.93 13.86
N ALA A 18 8.08 -42.48 12.70
CA ALA A 18 9.26 -42.08 11.97
C ALA A 18 9.18 -40.58 11.69
N CYS A 19 10.00 -39.80 12.39
CA CYS A 19 10.23 -38.39 12.14
C CYS A 19 10.96 -38.27 10.79
N GLY A 20 10.23 -38.40 9.69
CA GLY A 20 10.66 -37.91 8.40
C GLY A 20 10.78 -36.41 8.52
N SER A 21 12.02 -35.91 8.60
CA SER A 21 12.35 -34.49 8.58
C SER A 21 11.88 -33.91 7.25
N LEU A 22 10.63 -33.45 7.21
CA LEU A 22 10.17 -32.51 6.19
C LEU A 22 11.01 -31.26 6.38
N ALA A 23 12.08 -31.16 5.60
CA ALA A 23 12.83 -29.94 5.37
C ALA A 23 11.79 -28.90 4.96
N SER A 24 11.42 -28.08 5.93
CA SER A 24 10.58 -26.92 5.73
C SER A 24 11.52 -25.91 5.09
N ASP A 25 11.70 -26.01 3.77
CA ASP A 25 12.31 -24.92 3.02
C ASP A 25 11.57 -23.65 3.48
N PRO A 26 12.27 -22.66 4.07
CA PRO A 26 11.65 -21.37 4.22
C PRO A 26 11.42 -20.93 2.79
N ALA A 27 10.18 -21.08 2.34
CA ALA A 27 9.65 -20.29 1.25
C ALA A 27 9.80 -18.85 1.72
N PHE A 28 10.99 -18.29 1.51
CA PHE A 28 11.19 -16.88 1.26
C PHE A 28 10.25 -16.62 0.10
N ALA A 29 9.01 -16.32 0.44
CA ALA A 29 8.05 -15.69 -0.42
C ALA A 29 8.75 -14.43 -0.86
N GLN A 30 9.52 -14.55 -1.94
CA GLN A 30 10.01 -13.41 -2.67
C GLN A 30 8.74 -12.67 -2.98
N ARG A 31 8.52 -11.57 -2.25
CA ARG A 31 7.57 -10.56 -2.67
C ARG A 31 8.06 -10.22 -4.07
N LYS A 32 7.48 -10.86 -5.08
CA LYS A 32 7.54 -10.40 -6.46
C LYS A 32 6.74 -9.11 -6.41
N GLY A 33 7.40 -8.07 -5.89
CA GLY A 33 6.92 -6.71 -5.94
C GLY A 33 6.62 -6.38 -7.40
N PRO A 34 5.81 -5.35 -7.63
CA PRO A 34 5.61 -4.88 -8.98
C PRO A 34 6.99 -4.55 -9.59
N VAL A 35 7.32 -5.20 -10.69
CA VAL A 35 8.64 -5.05 -11.33
C VAL A 35 8.62 -3.72 -12.09
N VAL A 36 8.79 -2.60 -11.38
CA VAL A 36 9.02 -1.29 -11.99
C VAL A 36 10.49 -1.19 -12.36
N GLN A 37 10.81 -0.55 -13.47
CA GLN A 37 12.20 -0.36 -13.90
C GLN A 37 12.74 1.00 -13.43
N GLN A 38 13.98 1.02 -12.94
CA GLN A 38 14.70 2.27 -12.65
C GLN A 38 14.92 3.13 -13.92
N GLY A 39 15.18 4.41 -13.73
CA GLY A 39 15.46 5.37 -14.81
C GLY A 39 14.63 6.65 -14.70
N LEU A 40 14.57 7.41 -15.80
CA LEU A 40 13.79 8.63 -15.89
C LEU A 40 12.32 8.28 -16.19
N TRP A 41 11.42 8.85 -15.40
CA TRP A 41 9.98 8.68 -15.52
C TRP A 41 9.27 10.02 -15.70
N GLU A 42 8.29 10.03 -16.59
CA GLU A 42 7.30 11.10 -16.74
C GLU A 42 6.04 10.71 -15.99
N ILE A 43 5.65 11.53 -15.02
CA ILE A 43 4.50 11.28 -14.15
C ILE A 43 3.50 12.40 -14.35
N VAL A 44 2.26 12.05 -14.64
CA VAL A 44 1.15 12.99 -14.84
C VAL A 44 0.08 12.71 -13.80
N VAL A 45 -0.24 13.74 -13.03
CA VAL A 45 -1.30 13.73 -12.03
C VAL A 45 -2.46 14.57 -12.55
N THR A 46 -3.63 13.97 -12.66
CA THR A 46 -4.87 14.64 -13.08
C THR A 46 -5.86 14.56 -11.94
N VAL A 47 -6.29 15.71 -11.43
CA VAL A 47 -7.40 15.73 -10.46
C VAL A 47 -8.67 15.38 -11.23
N THR A 48 -9.37 14.33 -10.80
CA THR A 48 -10.60 13.86 -11.46
C THR A 48 -11.84 14.35 -10.76
N ASP A 49 -11.78 14.53 -9.44
CA ASP A 49 -12.88 15.00 -8.63
C ASP A 49 -12.37 15.84 -7.45
N ILE A 50 -13.08 16.92 -7.16
CA ILE A 50 -12.96 17.69 -5.93
C ILE A 50 -14.37 17.90 -5.42
N ASN A 51 -14.75 17.12 -4.42
CA ASN A 51 -16.04 17.24 -3.77
C ASN A 51 -15.89 18.11 -2.52
N LEU A 52 -16.44 19.32 -2.60
CA LEU A 52 -16.59 20.22 -1.48
C LEU A 52 -18.07 20.18 -1.06
N LEU A 53 -18.36 19.52 0.06
CA LEU A 53 -19.71 19.49 0.68
C LEU A 53 -20.79 18.74 -0.12
N GLY A 54 -20.44 17.64 -0.78
CA GLY A 54 -21.39 16.86 -1.58
C GLY A 54 -21.78 17.52 -2.91
N LYS A 55 -21.14 18.64 -3.29
CA LYS A 55 -21.37 19.29 -4.58
C LYS A 55 -20.37 18.76 -5.60
N PRO A 56 -20.82 18.23 -6.74
CA PRO A 56 -19.92 17.78 -7.79
C PRO A 56 -19.13 18.99 -8.32
N PRO A 57 -17.85 18.81 -8.63
CA PRO A 57 -17.06 19.90 -9.15
C PRO A 57 -17.55 20.35 -10.52
N GLY A 58 -17.91 21.62 -10.62
CA GLY A 58 -18.13 22.27 -11.90
C GLY A 58 -16.80 22.75 -12.47
N GLY A 59 -16.07 21.92 -13.22
CA GLY A 59 -14.88 22.40 -13.92
C GLY A 59 -13.99 21.32 -14.53
N LYS A 60 -13.18 21.74 -15.52
CA LYS A 60 -12.01 20.98 -15.97
C LYS A 60 -10.88 21.22 -14.97
N PHE A 61 -10.36 20.16 -14.39
CA PHE A 61 -9.24 20.26 -13.47
C PHE A 61 -7.90 20.27 -14.21
N PRO A 62 -6.89 20.96 -13.68
CA PRO A 62 -5.56 20.97 -14.27
C PRO A 62 -4.88 19.61 -14.08
N SER A 63 -4.19 19.15 -15.12
CA SER A 63 -3.19 18.08 -15.02
C SER A 63 -1.83 18.70 -14.75
N LYS A 64 -1.02 18.04 -13.92
CA LYS A 64 0.38 18.42 -13.66
C LYS A 64 1.29 17.26 -14.04
N GLY A 65 2.24 17.54 -14.93
CA GLY A 65 3.30 16.62 -15.30
C GLY A 65 4.60 17.00 -14.62
N PHE A 66 5.41 16.02 -14.22
CA PHE A 66 6.79 16.23 -13.79
C PHE A 66 7.63 14.99 -14.12
N GLN A 67 8.94 15.18 -14.15
CA GLN A 67 9.90 14.10 -14.36
C GLN A 67 10.58 13.75 -13.04
N ALA A 68 10.85 12.46 -12.85
CA ALA A 68 11.60 11.96 -11.69
C ALA A 68 12.53 10.83 -12.10
N CYS A 69 13.76 10.87 -11.61
CA CYS A 69 14.67 9.73 -11.69
C CYS A 69 14.36 8.75 -10.57
N LEU A 70 13.95 7.53 -10.91
CA LEU A 70 13.75 6.43 -9.97
C LEU A 70 15.02 5.61 -9.87
N THR A 71 15.54 5.50 -8.65
CA THR A 71 16.60 4.54 -8.29
C THR A 71 16.06 3.12 -8.24
N GLN A 72 16.94 2.11 -8.23
CA GLN A 72 16.53 0.72 -8.05
C GLN A 72 15.72 0.51 -6.76
N ALA A 73 16.10 1.14 -5.65
CA ALA A 73 15.37 1.02 -4.38
C ALA A 73 13.94 1.56 -4.48
N GLN A 74 13.74 2.67 -5.20
CA GLN A 74 12.41 3.24 -5.45
C GLN A 74 11.63 2.41 -6.47
N ALA A 75 12.30 1.74 -7.40
CA ALA A 75 11.67 0.82 -8.34
C ALA A 75 11.22 -0.48 -7.65
N ASP A 76 11.95 -0.92 -6.62
CA ASP A 76 11.60 -2.08 -5.79
C ASP A 76 10.47 -1.75 -4.78
N ASP A 77 10.33 -0.48 -4.38
CA ASP A 77 9.22 0.05 -3.57
C ASP A 77 8.61 1.33 -4.16
N PRO A 78 7.83 1.20 -5.26
CA PRO A 78 7.27 2.36 -5.95
C PRO A 78 6.15 3.04 -5.14
N VAL A 79 5.57 2.33 -4.16
CA VAL A 79 4.49 2.86 -3.32
C VAL A 79 5.00 3.95 -2.39
N SER A 80 6.13 3.70 -1.72
CA SER A 80 6.75 4.70 -0.84
C SER A 80 7.14 5.96 -1.62
N PHE A 81 7.80 5.78 -2.77
CA PHE A 81 8.15 6.88 -3.67
C PHE A 81 6.92 7.67 -4.14
N LEU A 82 5.89 7.00 -4.66
CA LEU A 82 4.68 7.67 -5.15
C LEU A 82 3.92 8.38 -4.03
N SER A 83 3.96 7.85 -2.81
CA SER A 83 3.34 8.49 -1.66
C SER A 83 4.04 9.81 -1.32
N GLU A 84 5.37 9.87 -1.38
CA GLU A 84 6.13 11.12 -1.16
C GLU A 84 5.88 12.15 -2.26
N VAL A 85 5.82 11.70 -3.50
CA VAL A 85 5.74 12.58 -4.67
C VAL A 85 4.32 13.07 -4.94
N VAL A 86 3.31 12.19 -4.84
CA VAL A 86 1.94 12.50 -5.25
C VAL A 86 1.04 12.89 -4.09
N ALA A 87 1.40 12.56 -2.85
CA ALA A 87 0.78 13.17 -1.68
C ALA A 87 1.69 14.29 -1.15
N PRO A 88 1.66 15.52 -1.71
CA PRO A 88 2.45 16.66 -1.24
C PRO A 88 1.94 17.21 0.11
N ILE A 89 1.49 16.34 1.02
CA ILE A 89 0.60 16.72 2.11
C ILE A 89 1.26 16.40 3.42
N SER A 90 2.24 17.23 3.78
CA SER A 90 3.07 17.11 4.98
C SER A 90 3.99 15.89 4.97
N ASN A 91 5.23 16.10 5.39
CA ASN A 91 6.26 15.06 5.55
C ASN A 91 5.90 13.99 6.61
N GLU A 92 4.68 13.99 7.12
CA GLU A 92 4.23 13.18 8.25
C GLU A 92 3.15 12.15 7.86
N CYS A 93 2.71 12.13 6.60
CA CYS A 93 1.84 11.06 6.10
C CYS A 93 2.53 9.70 6.14
N LYS A 94 1.84 8.69 6.67
CA LYS A 94 2.30 7.30 6.70
C LYS A 94 1.42 6.44 5.81
N ALA A 95 2.03 5.66 4.94
CA ALA A 95 1.36 4.56 4.26
C ALA A 95 1.04 3.46 5.29
N GLY A 96 -0.18 2.93 5.23
CA GLY A 96 -0.58 1.78 6.05
C GLY A 96 -0.23 0.45 5.38
N VAL A 97 -0.98 -0.60 5.73
CA VAL A 97 -0.73 -1.96 5.20
C VAL A 97 -0.92 -1.98 3.69
N ILE A 98 0.17 -2.23 2.97
CA ILE A 98 0.18 -2.41 1.53
C ILE A 98 -0.38 -3.80 1.19
N ARG A 99 -1.37 -3.85 0.31
CA ARG A 99 -1.93 -5.08 -0.25
C ARG A 99 -1.58 -5.17 -1.73
N GLN A 100 -0.94 -6.26 -2.12
CA GLN A 100 -0.56 -6.51 -3.50
C GLN A 100 -1.25 -7.78 -4.02
N THR A 101 -1.87 -7.66 -5.19
CA THR A 101 -2.51 -8.75 -5.91
C THR A 101 -2.08 -8.66 -7.38
N GLY A 102 -1.07 -9.46 -7.76
CA GLY A 102 -0.47 -9.38 -9.09
C GLY A 102 0.24 -8.05 -9.34
N SER A 103 -0.11 -7.39 -10.45
CA SER A 103 0.34 -6.03 -10.83
C SER A 103 -0.31 -4.93 -10.00
N ARG A 104 -1.43 -5.21 -9.32
CA ARG A 104 -2.18 -4.22 -8.56
C ARG A 104 -1.67 -4.11 -7.13
N THR A 105 -1.46 -2.88 -6.68
CA THR A 105 -1.08 -2.54 -5.31
C THR A 105 -2.05 -1.49 -4.74
N THR A 106 -2.51 -1.71 -3.52
CA THR A 106 -3.42 -0.79 -2.81
C THR A 106 -2.89 -0.52 -1.42
N TRP A 107 -3.02 0.72 -0.95
CA TRP A 107 -2.62 1.08 0.41
C TRP A 107 -3.48 2.23 0.93
N PRO A 108 -3.84 2.22 2.22
CA PRO A 108 -4.35 3.41 2.88
C PRO A 108 -3.20 4.37 3.20
N VAL A 109 -3.50 5.66 3.28
CA VAL A 109 -2.60 6.71 3.76
C VAL A 109 -3.26 7.40 4.93
N GLN A 110 -2.51 7.61 6.01
CA GLN A 110 -2.94 8.35 7.18
C GLN A 110 -1.97 9.48 7.45
N CYS A 111 -2.49 10.67 7.64
CA CYS A 111 -1.68 11.85 7.85
C CYS A 111 -2.12 12.54 9.14
N PRO A 112 -1.18 12.83 10.04
CA PRO A 112 -1.48 13.61 11.22
C PRO A 112 -1.93 15.02 10.81
N SER A 113 -2.74 15.63 11.66
CA SER A 113 -3.16 17.01 11.44
C SER A 113 -2.00 17.99 11.56
N VAL A 114 -1.84 18.84 10.55
CA VAL A 114 -0.99 20.03 10.63
C VAL A 114 -1.85 21.22 11.08
N LYS A 115 -1.61 21.70 12.31
CA LYS A 115 -2.17 22.92 12.92
C LYS A 115 -3.70 23.00 12.98
N GLY A 116 -4.31 22.29 13.94
CA GLY A 116 -5.70 22.54 14.37
C GLY A 116 -6.81 21.94 13.49
N GLY A 117 -6.46 21.23 12.41
CA GLY A 117 -7.40 20.39 11.66
C GLY A 117 -7.62 19.02 12.31
N GLY A 118 -8.56 18.22 11.81
CA GLY A 118 -8.62 16.79 12.12
C GLY A 118 -7.54 16.00 11.39
N ASN A 119 -7.23 14.79 11.87
CA ASN A 119 -6.45 13.83 11.08
C ASN A 119 -7.13 13.61 9.73
N PHE A 120 -6.33 13.44 8.68
CA PHE A 120 -6.87 13.19 7.36
C PHE A 120 -6.28 11.92 6.77
N GLY A 121 -6.99 11.34 5.82
CA GLY A 121 -6.64 10.04 5.26
C GLY A 121 -6.94 9.95 3.79
N GLY A 122 -6.44 8.88 3.20
CA GLY A 122 -6.63 8.57 1.79
C GLY A 122 -6.34 7.12 1.49
N SER A 123 -6.39 6.78 0.21
CA SER A 123 -6.01 5.47 -0.30
C SER A 123 -5.47 5.59 -1.71
N GLY A 124 -4.38 4.89 -1.99
CA GLY A 124 -3.83 4.68 -3.32
C GLY A 124 -4.21 3.31 -3.86
N SER A 125 -4.42 3.23 -5.17
CA SER A 125 -4.53 1.98 -5.92
C SER A 125 -3.81 2.14 -7.25
N PHE A 126 -2.79 1.33 -7.49
CA PHE A 126 -1.96 1.39 -8.69
C PHE A 126 -1.83 0.03 -9.36
N GLU A 127 -1.87 0.04 -10.68
CA GLU A 127 -1.54 -1.06 -11.56
C GLU A 127 -0.13 -0.78 -12.11
N PHE A 128 0.83 -1.63 -11.77
CA PHE A 128 2.21 -1.48 -12.20
C PHE A 128 2.58 -2.43 -13.33
N ALA A 129 3.31 -1.89 -14.30
CA ALA A 129 4.03 -2.64 -15.32
C ALA A 129 5.51 -2.21 -15.31
N ARG A 130 6.33 -2.85 -16.15
CA ARG A 130 7.78 -2.60 -16.20
C ARG A 130 8.14 -1.16 -16.49
N THR A 131 7.46 -0.54 -17.45
CA THR A 131 7.78 0.79 -17.98
C THR A 131 6.61 1.75 -17.91
N SER A 132 5.52 1.35 -17.23
CA SER A 132 4.36 2.19 -17.01
C SER A 132 3.66 1.86 -15.71
N PHE A 133 2.92 2.81 -15.16
CA PHE A 133 1.92 2.55 -14.13
C PHE A 133 0.73 3.48 -14.31
N GLU A 134 -0.42 3.04 -13.82
CA GLU A 134 -1.61 3.87 -13.72
C GLU A 134 -2.28 3.62 -12.38
N GLY A 135 -2.93 4.64 -11.84
CA GLY A 135 -3.55 4.49 -10.53
C GLY A 135 -4.48 5.62 -10.19
N THR A 136 -5.14 5.43 -9.06
CA THR A 136 -5.97 6.45 -8.44
C THR A 136 -5.50 6.69 -7.03
N PHE A 137 -5.56 7.95 -6.62
CA PHE A 137 -5.35 8.35 -5.25
C PHE A 137 -6.57 9.13 -4.79
N ARG A 138 -7.16 8.72 -3.68
CA ARG A 138 -8.28 9.41 -3.05
C ARG A 138 -7.84 9.93 -1.70
N GLN A 139 -8.33 11.09 -1.34
CA GLN A 139 -8.06 11.70 -0.06
C GLN A 139 -9.29 12.44 0.45
N ALA A 140 -9.53 12.38 1.75
CA ALA A 140 -10.51 13.20 2.44
C ALA A 140 -9.79 14.03 3.51
N ARG A 141 -9.87 15.36 3.40
CA ARG A 141 -9.35 16.31 4.40
C ARG A 141 -10.52 16.98 5.15
N PRO A 142 -10.57 16.90 6.48
CA PRO A 142 -11.53 17.68 7.25
C PRO A 142 -11.16 19.18 7.17
N LEU A 143 -12.12 20.02 6.80
CA LEU A 143 -12.01 21.49 6.84
C LEU A 143 -12.66 22.05 8.11
N SER A 144 -13.69 21.39 8.63
CA SER A 144 -14.35 21.66 9.91
C SER A 144 -15.02 20.36 10.41
N PRO A 145 -15.61 20.33 11.62
CA PRO A 145 -16.30 19.13 12.13
C PRO A 145 -17.41 18.59 11.21
N GLU A 146 -18.01 19.44 10.38
CA GLU A 146 -19.13 19.09 9.50
C GLU A 146 -18.75 19.09 8.01
N LYS A 147 -17.49 19.43 7.68
CA LYS A 147 -17.06 19.68 6.31
C LYS A 147 -15.79 18.92 5.98
N SER A 148 -15.85 18.08 4.95
CA SER A 148 -14.69 17.46 4.32
C SER A 148 -14.49 17.97 2.89
N LEU A 149 -13.23 18.03 2.49
CA LEU A 149 -12.79 18.17 1.11
C LEU A 149 -12.31 16.81 0.65
N GLU A 150 -13.02 16.20 -0.29
CA GLU A 150 -12.60 14.95 -0.91
C GLU A 150 -11.99 15.23 -2.27
N THR A 151 -10.80 14.69 -2.51
CA THR A 151 -10.08 14.84 -3.77
C THR A 151 -9.78 13.46 -4.32
N SER A 152 -10.15 13.23 -5.58
CA SER A 152 -9.73 12.06 -6.36
C SER A 152 -8.76 12.49 -7.45
N MET A 153 -7.69 11.72 -7.62
CA MET A 153 -6.65 11.95 -8.62
C MET A 153 -6.44 10.68 -9.42
N ASN A 154 -6.27 10.81 -10.73
CA ASN A 154 -5.70 9.79 -11.60
C ASN A 154 -4.22 10.11 -11.81
N ILE A 155 -3.37 9.10 -11.71
CA ILE A 155 -1.93 9.22 -11.78
C ILE A 155 -1.44 8.21 -12.79
N VAL A 156 -0.75 8.69 -13.81
CA VAL A 156 -0.10 7.85 -14.82
C VAL A 156 1.39 8.12 -14.84
N GLY A 157 2.18 7.07 -15.02
CA GLY A 157 3.62 7.17 -15.14
C GLY A 157 4.12 6.35 -16.32
N LYS A 158 5.12 6.89 -17.03
CA LYS A 158 5.81 6.18 -18.11
C LYS A 158 7.31 6.42 -18.03
N ARG A 159 8.09 5.37 -18.21
CA ARG A 159 9.55 5.48 -18.33
C ARG A 159 9.92 6.16 -19.64
N SER A 160 10.69 7.25 -19.56
CA SER A 160 11.19 8.00 -20.72
C SER A 160 12.63 7.67 -21.07
N GLY A 161 13.43 7.13 -20.16
CA GLY A 161 14.82 6.78 -20.44
C GLY A 161 15.61 6.35 -19.21
N ASP A 162 16.93 6.40 -19.33
CA ASP A 162 17.84 6.34 -18.19
C ASP A 162 17.90 7.70 -17.51
N CYS A 163 18.34 7.71 -16.25
CA CYS A 163 18.86 8.92 -15.63
C CYS A 163 20.30 9.13 -16.10
#